data_AF-A0A971QYB7-F1
#
_entry.id   AF-A0A971QYB7-F1
#
_cell.length_a   1.000
_cell.length_b   1.000
_cell.length_c   1.000
_cell.angle_alpha   90.00
_cell.angle_beta   90.00
_cell.angle_gamma   90.00
#
_symmetry.space_group_name_H-M   'P 1'
#
loop_
_entity.id
_entity.type
_entity.pdbx_description
1 polymer ?
#
loop_
_entity_poly.entity_id
_entity_poly.type
_entity_poly.pdbx_seq_one_letter_code
_entity_poly.pdbx_strand_id
1 'polypeptide(L)'
;MRKGSRIGAFAVLAVAALVAVTAPAPCGAEVKGQRPMMIVEDVFQFTPGAWSDYLIHDRSKQEYYRMSIATLERLDRNGKPCSWMEIGVTPEKEPPVVTRLLVEQTKTGPGEIYEVIVQVRGYAPFTVPESFFRGEDKDVGNVKSTAVAKRIERRVIPVAGRSVRAWDVEAVDAAGDVTAALVSEEVAPIGVILAESPQVDMVLSDWGTGAKSKIEGTPVNFYVWLMMQMGDALTK
;
A
#
# COMPACT_ATOMS: atom_id res chain seq x y z
N MET A 1 -16.72 -25.24 -31.01
CA MET A 1 -17.87 -25.14 -30.08
C MET A 1 -17.39 -25.22 -28.63
N ARG A 2 -17.58 -24.10 -27.92
CA ARG A 2 -17.52 -23.79 -26.48
C ARG A 2 -17.06 -24.88 -25.49
N LYS A 3 -15.96 -24.60 -24.77
CA LYS A 3 -15.80 -24.94 -23.35
C LYS A 3 -15.90 -23.63 -22.56
N GLY A 4 -16.87 -23.57 -21.65
CA GLY A 4 -17.24 -22.37 -20.90
C GLY A 4 -16.19 -22.00 -19.87
N SER A 5 -15.75 -20.75 -19.93
CA SER A 5 -14.94 -20.08 -18.92
C SER A 5 -15.81 -19.81 -17.69
N ARG A 6 -15.40 -20.30 -16.52
CA ARG A 6 -16.00 -19.95 -15.23
C ARG A 6 -15.37 -18.65 -14.76
N ILE A 7 -16.15 -17.58 -14.86
CA ILE A 7 -15.82 -16.23 -14.37
C ILE A 7 -15.96 -16.26 -12.84
N GLY A 8 -14.84 -16.23 -12.12
CA GLY A 8 -14.80 -15.98 -10.68
C GLY A 8 -14.86 -14.48 -10.43
N ALA A 9 -16.01 -14.00 -9.97
CA ALA A 9 -16.23 -12.64 -9.49
C ALA A 9 -16.01 -12.61 -7.98
N PHE A 10 -15.34 -11.57 -7.51
CA PHE A 10 -14.54 -11.69 -6.31
C PHE A 10 -14.44 -10.26 -5.71
N ALA A 11 -15.08 -10.09 -4.54
CA ALA A 11 -15.57 -8.82 -4.01
C ALA A 11 -14.68 -8.15 -2.93
N VAL A 12 -14.32 -6.91 -3.26
CA VAL A 12 -13.77 -5.79 -2.47
C VAL A 12 -14.27 -5.75 -1.03
N LEU A 13 -13.35 -5.74 -0.06
CA LEU A 13 -13.65 -5.38 1.33
C LEU A 13 -13.69 -3.85 1.43
N ALA A 14 -14.77 -3.27 0.92
CA ALA A 14 -15.19 -1.94 1.30
C ALA A 14 -15.88 -2.06 2.67
N VAL A 15 -15.40 -1.32 3.68
CA VAL A 15 -16.22 -1.00 4.85
C VAL A 15 -17.28 -0.01 4.37
N ALA A 16 -18.30 -0.54 3.71
CA ALA A 16 -19.48 0.19 3.30
C ALA A 16 -20.45 0.21 4.49
N ALA A 17 -20.52 1.34 5.18
CA ALA A 17 -21.66 1.63 6.03
C ALA A 17 -22.84 2.05 5.13
N LEU A 18 -23.81 1.17 4.90
CA LEU A 18 -25.23 1.55 4.89
C LEU A 18 -26.17 0.34 4.98
N VAL A 19 -27.17 0.50 5.85
CA VAL A 19 -28.34 -0.34 6.09
C VAL A 19 -29.10 -0.71 4.80
N ALA A 20 -29.36 -2.01 4.59
CA ALA A 20 -30.61 -2.50 4.00
C ALA A 20 -30.80 -3.99 4.34
N VAL A 21 -31.85 -4.27 5.11
CA VAL A 21 -32.39 -5.60 5.41
C VAL A 21 -32.81 -6.28 4.09
N THR A 22 -32.27 -7.47 3.76
CA THR A 22 -33.01 -8.68 3.32
C THR A 22 -32.08 -9.80 2.78
N ALA A 23 -32.13 -10.96 3.43
CA ALA A 23 -31.94 -12.36 2.94
C ALA A 23 -30.57 -12.84 2.36
N PRO A 24 -30.26 -14.15 2.48
CA PRO A 24 -28.88 -14.67 2.50
C PRO A 24 -28.40 -15.18 1.13
N ALA A 25 -27.14 -14.91 0.78
CA ALA A 25 -26.45 -15.46 -0.38
C ALA A 25 -24.98 -15.79 -0.04
N PRO A 26 -24.36 -16.75 -0.73
CA PRO A 26 -23.32 -17.64 -0.20
C PRO A 26 -21.92 -17.01 -0.16
N CYS A 27 -21.14 -17.45 0.83
CA CYS A 27 -19.74 -17.11 1.05
C CYS A 27 -18.85 -17.40 -0.17
N GLY A 28 -18.10 -16.38 -0.60
CA GLY A 28 -17.07 -16.49 -1.62
C GLY A 28 -16.82 -15.14 -2.31
N ALA A 29 -15.92 -14.33 -1.76
CA ALA A 29 -15.55 -13.02 -2.33
C ALA A 29 -14.07 -12.70 -2.03
N GLU A 30 -13.20 -12.61 -3.06
CA GLU A 30 -11.80 -12.12 -2.97
C GLU A 30 -11.80 -10.61 -2.78
N VAL A 31 -10.86 -10.14 -1.99
CA VAL A 31 -10.66 -8.75 -1.63
C VAL A 31 -9.97 -7.95 -2.75
N LYS A 32 -10.61 -6.92 -3.30
CA LYS A 32 -9.91 -5.79 -3.95
C LYS A 32 -9.67 -4.66 -2.95
N GLY A 33 -8.53 -3.97 -3.04
CA GLY A 33 -8.36 -2.67 -2.37
C GLY A 33 -6.94 -2.17 -2.24
N GLN A 34 -5.97 -3.05 -2.05
CA GLN A 34 -4.57 -2.64 -1.97
C GLN A 34 -3.90 -2.86 -3.33
N ARG A 35 -3.72 -1.77 -4.07
CA ARG A 35 -2.92 -1.82 -5.28
C ARG A 35 -1.46 -2.05 -4.90
N PRO A 36 -0.77 -2.94 -5.61
CA PRO A 36 0.57 -3.32 -5.24
C PRO A 36 1.48 -2.10 -5.20
N MET A 37 2.22 -1.94 -4.10
CA MET A 37 3.26 -0.92 -4.03
C MET A 37 4.33 -1.30 -5.03
N MET A 38 4.62 -0.39 -5.96
CA MET A 38 5.76 -0.52 -6.86
C MET A 38 7.02 -0.16 -6.09
N ILE A 39 7.86 -1.15 -5.84
CA ILE A 39 9.19 -0.94 -5.27
C ILE A 39 10.18 -1.18 -6.38
N VAL A 40 10.96 -0.13 -6.68
CA VAL A 40 12.11 -0.25 -7.57
C VAL A 40 13.31 -0.59 -6.70
N GLU A 41 13.79 -1.83 -6.83
CA GLU A 41 14.72 -2.47 -5.88
C GLU A 41 15.96 -1.63 -5.54
N ASP A 42 16.48 -0.88 -6.53
CA ASP A 42 17.72 -0.10 -6.40
C ASP A 42 17.57 1.23 -5.66
N VAL A 43 16.35 1.73 -5.45
CA VAL A 43 16.12 3.08 -4.88
C VAL A 43 15.35 3.04 -3.56
N PHE A 44 14.88 1.86 -3.15
CA PHE A 44 14.18 1.71 -1.89
C PHE A 44 15.14 1.85 -0.70
N GLN A 45 14.72 2.60 0.32
CA GLN A 45 15.53 2.86 1.50
C GLN A 45 14.72 2.75 2.80
N PHE A 46 15.21 1.95 3.73
CA PHE A 46 14.70 1.88 5.11
C PHE A 46 15.26 3.02 5.98
N THR A 47 15.07 4.27 5.55
CA THR A 47 15.55 5.44 6.30
C THR A 47 14.54 5.80 7.40
N PRO A 48 14.85 5.62 8.69
CA PRO A 48 13.90 5.90 9.76
C PRO A 48 13.45 7.37 9.76
N GLY A 49 12.16 7.58 9.90
CA GLY A 49 11.53 8.90 9.81
C GLY A 49 11.34 9.43 8.38
N ALA A 50 11.74 8.71 7.33
CA ALA A 50 11.47 9.14 5.96
C ALA A 50 9.99 9.03 5.62
N TRP A 51 9.47 9.97 4.82
CA TRP A 51 8.12 9.92 4.28
C TRP A 51 8.08 10.48 2.85
N SER A 52 7.08 10.02 2.08
CA SER A 52 6.76 10.54 0.75
C SER A 52 5.26 10.46 0.50
N ASP A 53 4.72 11.48 -0.15
CA ASP A 53 3.31 11.61 -0.53
C ASP A 53 3.16 11.60 -2.05
N TYR A 54 2.15 10.88 -2.53
CA TYR A 54 1.87 10.67 -3.94
C TYR A 54 0.42 11.04 -4.26
N LEU A 55 0.23 11.55 -5.48
CA LEU A 55 -1.05 11.56 -6.16
C LEU A 55 -1.07 10.37 -7.11
N ILE A 56 -2.08 9.52 -6.97
CA ILE A 56 -2.28 8.37 -7.85
C ILE A 56 -3.56 8.59 -8.66
N HIS A 57 -3.45 8.35 -9.96
CA HIS A 57 -4.57 8.27 -10.89
C HIS A 57 -4.81 6.81 -11.28
N ASP A 58 -5.96 6.29 -10.89
CA ASP A 58 -6.45 5.00 -11.31
C ASP A 58 -7.16 5.12 -12.65
N ARG A 59 -6.47 4.81 -13.75
CA ARG A 59 -7.02 4.90 -15.11
C ARG A 59 -8.19 3.93 -15.33
N SER A 60 -8.18 2.79 -14.66
CA SER A 60 -9.24 1.78 -14.79
C SER A 60 -10.56 2.23 -14.15
N LYS A 61 -10.48 2.95 -13.02
CA LYS A 61 -11.66 3.47 -12.32
C LYS A 61 -11.97 4.93 -12.62
N GLN A 62 -11.05 5.64 -13.28
CA GLN A 62 -11.10 7.09 -13.48
C GLN A 62 -11.22 7.84 -12.14
N GLU A 63 -10.39 7.46 -11.17
CA GLU A 63 -10.40 8.04 -9.81
C GLU A 63 -9.01 8.48 -9.40
N TYR A 64 -8.93 9.56 -8.63
CA TYR A 64 -7.69 9.97 -7.96
C TYR A 64 -7.73 9.58 -6.48
N TYR A 65 -6.56 9.29 -5.94
CA TYR A 65 -6.38 9.15 -4.50
C TYR A 65 -4.98 9.58 -4.09
N ARG A 66 -4.85 9.98 -2.83
CA ARG A 66 -3.53 10.30 -2.25
C ARG A 66 -2.99 9.08 -1.51
N MET A 67 -1.70 8.86 -1.63
CA MET A 67 -1.00 7.80 -0.90
C MET A 67 0.19 8.41 -0.17
N SER A 68 0.34 8.12 1.11
CA SER A 68 1.53 8.48 1.89
C SER A 68 2.27 7.21 2.28
N ILE A 69 3.59 7.15 2.08
CA ILE A 69 4.42 6.05 2.53
C ILE A 69 5.48 6.60 3.48
N ALA A 70 5.63 5.97 4.64
CA ALA A 70 6.64 6.32 5.63
C ALA A 70 7.41 5.09 6.12
N THR A 71 8.68 5.30 6.45
CA THR A 71 9.47 4.40 7.29
C THR A 71 9.58 5.04 8.67
N LEU A 72 9.13 4.32 9.69
CA LEU A 72 9.06 4.80 11.06
C LEU A 72 10.29 4.31 11.83
N GLU A 73 10.10 3.68 12.98
CA GLU A 73 11.18 3.15 13.80
C GLU A 73 11.72 1.81 13.29
N ARG A 74 13.01 1.59 13.55
CA ARG A 74 13.71 0.32 13.35
C ARG A 74 13.73 -0.45 14.66
N LEU A 75 13.57 -1.76 14.59
CA LEU A 75 13.72 -2.68 15.71
C LEU A 75 14.41 -3.97 15.28
N ASP A 76 14.90 -4.73 16.26
CA ASP A 76 15.38 -6.09 16.04
C ASP A 76 14.30 -7.08 16.48
N ARG A 77 13.99 -8.07 15.63
CA ARG A 77 13.08 -9.16 15.97
C ARG A 77 13.78 -10.47 15.66
N ASN A 78 14.13 -11.22 16.70
CA ASN A 78 14.81 -12.52 16.60
C ASN A 78 16.15 -12.45 15.82
N GLY A 79 16.93 -11.39 15.99
CA GLY A 79 18.21 -11.19 15.30
C GLY A 79 18.08 -10.73 13.85
N LYS A 80 16.86 -10.40 13.40
CA LYS A 80 16.60 -9.81 12.08
C LYS A 80 16.27 -8.33 12.20
N PRO A 81 16.90 -7.46 11.38
CA PRO A 81 16.56 -6.05 11.34
C PRO A 81 15.16 -5.88 10.73
N CYS A 82 14.28 -5.21 11.46
CA CYS A 82 12.92 -4.91 11.03
C CYS A 82 12.67 -3.40 11.06
N SER A 83 11.75 -2.93 10.22
CA SER A 83 11.24 -1.56 10.27
C SER A 83 9.74 -1.57 10.32
N TRP A 84 9.19 -0.65 11.10
CA TRP A 84 7.81 -0.23 10.90
C TRP A 84 7.73 0.63 9.64
N MET A 85 6.83 0.26 8.75
CA MET A 85 6.41 1.06 7.61
C MET A 85 4.95 1.44 7.77
N GLU A 86 4.56 2.56 7.19
CA GLU A 86 3.17 3.01 7.19
C GLU A 86 2.76 3.43 5.80
N ILE A 87 1.59 2.97 5.38
CA ILE A 87 0.96 3.31 4.11
C ILE A 87 -0.39 3.94 4.45
N GLY A 88 -0.54 5.22 4.16
CA GLY A 88 -1.81 5.92 4.23
C GLY A 88 -2.42 6.03 2.84
N VAL A 89 -3.70 5.74 2.70
CA VAL A 89 -4.47 5.96 1.48
C VAL A 89 -5.64 6.87 1.80
N THR A 90 -5.81 7.93 1.02
CA THR A 90 -6.95 8.85 1.10
C THR A 90 -7.67 8.84 -0.24
N PRO A 91 -8.71 8.01 -0.39
CA PRO A 91 -9.58 8.02 -1.55
C PRO A 91 -10.40 9.32 -1.63
N GLU A 92 -10.93 9.66 -2.80
CA GLU A 92 -11.82 10.81 -2.97
C GLU A 92 -13.17 10.65 -2.24
N LYS A 93 -13.71 9.43 -2.22
CA LYS A 93 -15.11 9.15 -1.81
C LYS A 93 -15.21 8.33 -0.53
N GLU A 94 -14.12 7.72 -0.09
CA GLU A 94 -14.10 6.80 1.05
C GLU A 94 -13.24 7.36 2.20
N PRO A 95 -13.48 6.92 3.44
CA PRO A 95 -12.66 7.33 4.57
C PRO A 95 -11.17 6.98 4.35
N PRO A 96 -10.24 7.86 4.78
CA PRO A 96 -8.82 7.52 4.78
C PRO A 96 -8.54 6.25 5.60
N VAL A 97 -7.59 5.46 5.11
CA VAL A 97 -7.11 4.24 5.77
C VAL A 97 -5.60 4.34 5.96
N VAL A 98 -5.14 3.99 7.15
CA VAL A 98 -3.72 3.88 7.47
C VAL A 98 -3.41 2.43 7.79
N THR A 99 -2.43 1.86 7.11
CA THR A 99 -1.93 0.51 7.31
C THR A 99 -0.48 0.58 7.75
N ARG A 100 -0.19 0.08 8.95
CA ARG A 100 1.15 0.01 9.52
C ARG A 100 1.64 -1.44 9.46
N LEU A 101 2.84 -1.65 8.91
CA LEU A 101 3.41 -2.96 8.61
C LEU A 101 4.76 -3.10 9.31
N LEU A 102 4.95 -4.16 10.11
CA LEU A 102 6.27 -4.52 10.60
C LEU A 102 6.90 -5.48 9.61
N VAL A 103 7.99 -5.06 8.97
CA VAL A 103 8.62 -5.82 7.89
C VAL A 103 10.09 -6.07 8.16
N GLU A 104 10.58 -7.23 7.74
CA GLU A 104 12.02 -7.51 7.65
C GLU A 104 12.69 -6.54 6.66
N GLN A 105 13.85 -6.00 7.03
CA GLN A 105 14.67 -5.22 6.12
C GLN A 105 15.50 -6.15 5.25
N THR A 106 15.25 -6.14 3.94
CA THR A 106 16.10 -6.84 2.97
C THR A 106 16.81 -5.83 2.06
N LYS A 107 17.80 -6.31 1.31
CA LYS A 107 18.54 -5.47 0.34
C LYS A 107 17.68 -4.99 -0.82
N THR A 108 16.59 -5.67 -1.12
CA THR A 108 15.69 -5.39 -2.25
C THR A 108 14.37 -4.75 -1.80
N GLY A 109 14.20 -4.49 -0.50
CA GLY A 109 13.01 -3.87 0.07
C GLY A 109 12.40 -4.63 1.26
N PRO A 110 11.10 -4.45 1.54
CA PRO A 110 10.33 -5.17 2.55
C PRO A 110 10.35 -6.68 2.31
N GLY A 111 10.82 -7.43 3.30
CA GLY A 111 10.82 -8.89 3.31
C GLY A 111 9.57 -9.47 3.95
N GLU A 112 9.77 -10.41 4.88
CA GLU A 112 8.68 -11.01 5.64
C GLU A 112 7.90 -9.96 6.45
N ILE A 113 6.57 -10.06 6.40
CA ILE A 113 5.67 -9.22 7.21
C ILE A 113 5.39 -9.96 8.53
N TYR A 114 5.71 -9.32 9.65
CA TYR A 114 5.52 -9.88 10.98
C TYR A 114 4.24 -9.39 11.67
N GLU A 115 3.77 -8.19 11.33
CA GLU A 115 2.61 -7.59 11.97
C GLU A 115 1.97 -6.57 11.03
N VAL A 116 0.64 -6.50 11.07
CA VAL A 116 -0.14 -5.52 10.31
C VAL A 116 -1.18 -4.90 11.24
N ILE A 117 -1.19 -3.57 11.30
CA ILE A 117 -2.18 -2.79 12.04
C ILE A 117 -2.90 -1.91 11.02
N VAL A 118 -4.23 -1.88 11.08
CA VAL A 118 -5.06 -1.06 10.19
C VAL A 118 -5.92 -0.12 11.01
N GLN A 119 -6.04 1.12 10.55
CA GLN A 119 -7.02 2.07 11.06
C GLN A 119 -7.76 2.76 9.91
N VAL A 120 -9.08 2.60 9.91
CA VAL A 120 -9.98 3.40 9.08
C VAL A 120 -10.34 4.65 9.87
N ARG A 121 -10.32 5.81 9.23
CA ARG A 121 -10.64 7.09 9.89
C ARG A 121 -12.01 7.02 10.57
N GLY A 122 -12.05 7.40 11.85
CA GLY A 122 -13.27 7.36 12.67
C GLY A 122 -13.46 6.05 13.45
N TYR A 123 -12.58 5.07 13.26
CA TYR A 123 -12.63 3.78 13.95
C TYR A 123 -11.36 3.55 14.79
N ALA A 124 -11.48 2.68 15.80
CA ALA A 124 -10.32 2.21 16.54
C ALA A 124 -9.38 1.40 15.62
N PRO A 125 -8.05 1.48 15.82
CA PRO A 125 -7.11 0.65 15.10
C PRO A 125 -7.26 -0.82 15.53
N PHE A 126 -6.94 -1.74 14.62
CA PHE A 126 -6.95 -3.17 14.91
C PHE A 126 -5.74 -3.88 14.33
N THR A 127 -5.29 -4.93 15.01
CA THR A 127 -4.25 -5.84 14.52
C THR A 127 -4.90 -6.88 13.62
N VAL A 128 -4.42 -6.98 12.39
CA VAL A 128 -4.88 -7.96 11.39
C VAL A 128 -4.38 -9.36 11.81
N PRO A 129 -5.20 -10.42 11.73
CA PRO A 129 -4.73 -11.77 12.00
C PRO A 129 -3.73 -12.26 10.94
N GLU A 130 -2.71 -13.03 11.35
CA GLU A 130 -1.65 -13.51 10.44
C GLU A 130 -2.18 -14.26 9.21
N SER A 131 -3.32 -14.95 9.34
CA SER A 131 -3.97 -15.69 8.26
C SER A 131 -4.37 -14.82 7.06
N PHE A 132 -4.45 -13.50 7.20
CA PHE A 132 -4.86 -12.58 6.11
C PHE A 132 -3.67 -11.98 5.35
N PHE A 133 -2.44 -12.13 5.86
CA PHE A 133 -1.24 -11.57 5.21
C PHE A 133 -0.08 -12.57 5.06
N ARG A 134 -0.21 -13.79 5.58
CA ARG A 134 0.73 -14.90 5.38
C ARG A 134 0.09 -15.97 4.48
N GLY A 135 0.71 -16.27 3.33
CA GLY A 135 0.23 -17.28 2.37
C GLY A 135 0.40 -16.85 0.90
N GLU A 136 -0.07 -17.69 -0.03
CA GLU A 136 -0.12 -17.39 -1.48
C GLU A 136 -1.23 -16.37 -1.81
N ASP A 137 -2.34 -16.40 -1.07
CA ASP A 137 -3.46 -15.45 -1.18
C ASP A 137 -3.33 -14.34 -0.13
N LYS A 138 -2.60 -13.26 -0.47
CA LYS A 138 -2.43 -12.09 0.41
C LYS A 138 -3.49 -11.04 0.13
N ASP A 139 -4.36 -10.77 1.11
CA ASP A 139 -5.37 -9.71 1.01
C ASP A 139 -4.81 -8.32 1.41
N VAL A 140 -3.75 -8.29 2.23
CA VAL A 140 -3.19 -7.06 2.80
C VAL A 140 -1.66 -7.08 2.73
N GLY A 141 -1.06 -5.93 2.43
CA GLY A 141 0.40 -5.74 2.35
C GLY A 141 1.02 -6.25 1.05
N ASN A 142 0.26 -6.24 -0.05
CA ASN A 142 0.77 -6.69 -1.34
C ASN A 142 1.84 -5.71 -1.85
N VAL A 143 3.11 -6.05 -1.63
CA VAL A 143 4.27 -5.34 -2.15
C VAL A 143 4.73 -6.09 -3.40
N LYS A 144 4.67 -5.45 -4.57
CA LYS A 144 5.28 -6.01 -5.77
C LYS A 144 6.62 -5.33 -5.98
N SER A 145 7.70 -6.04 -5.67
CA SER A 145 9.01 -5.64 -6.17
C SER A 145 9.00 -5.71 -7.68
N THR A 146 9.51 -4.66 -8.32
CA THR A 146 9.74 -4.65 -9.76
C THR A 146 11.24 -4.49 -9.96
N ALA A 147 11.85 -5.47 -10.62
CA ALA A 147 13.26 -5.39 -10.94
C ALA A 147 13.51 -4.30 -12.00
N VAL A 148 14.58 -3.53 -11.82
CA VAL A 148 15.02 -2.55 -12.83
C VAL A 148 15.50 -3.33 -14.05
N ALA A 149 14.75 -3.24 -15.15
CA ALA A 149 15.15 -3.88 -16.40
C ALA A 149 16.22 -3.07 -17.13
N LYS A 150 16.16 -1.73 -17.05
CA LYS A 150 17.12 -0.83 -17.71
C LYS A 150 17.14 0.56 -17.09
N ARG A 151 18.33 1.13 -16.86
CA ARG A 151 18.53 2.57 -16.58
C ARG A 151 18.85 3.27 -17.91
N ILE A 152 18.09 4.30 -18.26
CA ILE A 152 18.16 4.94 -19.58
C ILE A 152 19.00 6.22 -19.51
N GLU A 153 18.49 7.23 -18.80
CA GLU A 153 19.08 8.58 -18.81
C GLU A 153 19.04 9.20 -17.41
N ARG A 154 20.10 9.94 -17.05
CA ARG A 154 20.16 10.71 -15.81
C ARG A 154 19.81 12.16 -16.11
N ARG A 155 18.82 12.71 -15.40
CA ARG A 155 18.41 14.12 -15.53
C ARG A 155 18.18 14.78 -14.17
N VAL A 156 18.25 16.10 -14.15
CA VAL A 156 17.85 16.92 -13.00
C VAL A 156 16.46 17.46 -13.28
N ILE A 157 15.52 17.21 -12.38
CA ILE A 157 14.14 17.65 -12.54
C ILE A 157 13.65 18.42 -11.30
N PRO A 158 12.76 19.41 -11.46
CA PRO A 158 12.12 20.07 -10.34
C PRO A 158 10.98 19.20 -9.79
N VAL A 159 11.00 18.89 -8.49
CA VAL A 159 9.92 18.19 -7.78
C VAL A 159 9.67 18.88 -6.45
N ALA A 160 8.41 19.22 -6.15
CA ALA A 160 8.03 19.90 -4.92
C ALA A 160 8.91 21.14 -4.60
N GLY A 161 9.26 21.93 -5.62
CA GLY A 161 10.12 23.11 -5.48
C GLY A 161 11.61 22.84 -5.25
N ARG A 162 12.07 21.59 -5.32
CA ARG A 162 13.47 21.16 -5.14
C ARG A 162 14.02 20.55 -6.42
N SER A 163 15.32 20.69 -6.67
CA SER A 163 16.01 20.00 -7.78
C SER A 163 16.43 18.61 -7.33
N VAL A 164 16.02 17.58 -8.07
CA VAL A 164 16.30 16.17 -7.77
C VAL A 164 17.02 15.52 -8.93
N ARG A 165 18.07 14.74 -8.64
CA ARG A 165 18.73 13.90 -9.66
C ARG A 165 17.95 12.61 -9.81
N ALA A 166 17.46 12.35 -11.00
CA ALA A 166 16.60 11.21 -11.29
C ALA A 166 17.10 10.41 -12.49
N TRP A 167 16.65 9.16 -12.57
CA TRP A 167 16.92 8.23 -13.66
C TRP A 167 15.63 7.68 -14.23
N ASP A 168 15.51 7.70 -15.55
CA ASP A 168 14.45 6.97 -16.22
C ASP A 168 14.78 5.48 -16.21
N VAL A 169 13.85 4.69 -15.72
CA VAL A 169 13.94 3.23 -15.64
C VAL A 169 12.74 2.59 -16.33
N GLU A 170 13.01 1.49 -17.02
CA GLU A 170 11.98 0.54 -17.41
C GLU A 170 12.01 -0.59 -16.38
N ALA A 171 10.86 -0.89 -15.80
CA ALA A 171 10.68 -1.93 -14.81
C ALA A 171 9.65 -2.93 -15.37
N VAL A 172 9.93 -4.22 -15.24
CA VAL A 172 9.06 -5.29 -15.75
C VAL A 172 8.48 -6.04 -14.58
N ASP A 173 7.15 -6.10 -14.52
CA ASP A 173 6.48 -6.85 -13.46
C ASP A 173 6.48 -8.37 -13.74
N ALA A 174 5.99 -9.15 -12.78
CA ALA A 174 5.93 -10.62 -12.91
C ALA A 174 5.02 -11.11 -14.06
N ALA A 175 4.10 -10.27 -14.56
CA ALA A 175 3.24 -10.57 -15.71
C ALA A 175 3.90 -10.19 -17.05
N GLY A 176 5.06 -9.53 -17.01
CA GLY A 176 5.76 -9.05 -18.19
C GLY A 176 5.33 -7.63 -18.63
N ASP A 177 4.50 -6.95 -17.84
CA ASP A 177 4.08 -5.59 -18.14
C ASP A 177 5.24 -4.62 -17.85
N VAL A 178 5.56 -3.81 -18.87
CA VAL A 178 6.59 -2.78 -18.77
C VAL A 178 5.98 -1.52 -18.16
N THR A 179 6.57 -1.06 -17.07
CA THR A 179 6.29 0.25 -16.47
C THR A 179 7.48 1.15 -16.70
N ALA A 180 7.23 2.35 -17.25
CA ALA A 180 8.21 3.42 -17.25
C ALA A 180 8.13 4.17 -15.92
N ALA A 181 9.26 4.36 -15.25
CA ALA A 181 9.34 5.12 -14.02
C ALA A 181 10.52 6.07 -14.02
N LEU A 182 10.35 7.19 -13.32
CA LEU A 182 11.41 8.13 -13.01
C LEU A 182 11.72 7.98 -11.52
N VAL A 183 12.96 7.61 -11.21
CA VAL A 183 13.35 7.27 -9.84
C VAL A 183 14.54 8.09 -9.35
N SER A 184 14.68 8.23 -8.03
CA SER A 184 15.80 8.90 -7.39
C SER A 184 16.07 8.34 -5.99
N GLU A 185 17.34 8.09 -5.68
CA GLU A 185 17.82 7.77 -4.34
C GLU A 185 17.70 8.96 -3.36
N GLU A 186 17.44 10.18 -3.85
CA GLU A 186 17.23 11.36 -3.01
C GLU A 186 15.81 11.44 -2.44
N VAL A 187 14.92 10.55 -2.89
CA VAL A 187 13.52 10.47 -2.47
C VAL A 187 13.31 9.19 -1.65
N ALA A 188 13.25 9.31 -0.34
CA ALA A 188 12.92 8.17 0.52
C ALA A 188 11.41 8.17 0.87
N PRO A 189 10.80 7.01 1.19
CA PRO A 189 11.42 5.67 1.27
C PRO A 189 11.47 4.88 -0.05
N ILE A 190 10.58 5.12 -1.01
CA ILE A 190 10.49 4.23 -2.20
C ILE A 190 11.23 4.72 -3.45
N GLY A 191 11.74 5.95 -3.47
CA GLY A 191 12.56 6.44 -4.59
C GLY A 191 11.81 6.74 -5.88
N VAL A 192 10.48 6.63 -5.93
CA VAL A 192 9.72 6.88 -7.16
C VAL A 192 9.30 8.35 -7.22
N ILE A 193 9.53 9.01 -8.35
CA ILE A 193 9.07 10.37 -8.64
C ILE A 193 7.85 10.33 -9.56
N LEU A 194 7.92 9.50 -10.58
CA LEU A 194 6.85 9.26 -11.55
C LEU A 194 6.84 7.75 -11.85
N ALA A 195 5.66 7.15 -11.96
CA ALA A 195 5.51 5.84 -12.56
C ALA A 195 4.25 5.82 -13.41
N GLU A 196 4.37 5.32 -14.64
CA GLU A 196 3.28 5.24 -15.60
C GLU A 196 3.13 3.80 -16.10
N SER A 197 1.90 3.32 -16.01
CA SER A 197 1.46 2.02 -16.54
C SER A 197 0.13 2.21 -17.25
N PRO A 198 -0.34 1.23 -18.05
CA PRO A 198 -1.67 1.30 -18.67
C PRO A 198 -2.82 1.49 -17.67
N GLN A 199 -2.62 1.13 -16.40
CA GLN A 199 -3.67 1.05 -15.38
C GLN A 199 -3.57 2.17 -14.34
N VAL A 200 -2.37 2.72 -14.12
CA VAL A 200 -2.07 3.65 -13.02
C VAL A 200 -1.00 4.65 -13.43
N ASP A 201 -1.23 5.91 -13.07
CA ASP A 201 -0.18 6.92 -12.97
C ASP A 201 0.07 7.26 -11.51
N MET A 202 1.33 7.38 -11.11
CA MET A 202 1.74 7.79 -9.78
C MET A 202 2.72 8.95 -9.88
N VAL A 203 2.46 10.04 -9.17
CA VAL A 203 3.29 11.25 -9.17
C VAL A 203 3.62 11.65 -7.74
N LEU A 204 4.91 11.84 -7.45
CA LEU A 204 5.40 12.35 -6.17
C LEU A 204 4.93 13.79 -5.96
N SER A 205 4.21 14.00 -4.86
CA SER A 205 3.73 15.31 -4.42
C SER A 205 4.73 15.99 -3.49
N ASP A 206 5.25 15.28 -2.50
CA ASP A 206 6.22 15.79 -1.52
C ASP A 206 6.97 14.64 -0.82
N TRP A 207 8.09 14.92 -0.16
CA TRP A 207 8.86 13.96 0.64
C TRP A 207 9.73 14.68 1.68
N GLY A 208 10.12 13.95 2.73
CA GLY A 208 10.97 14.50 3.78
C GLY A 208 11.31 13.52 4.89
N THR A 209 11.64 14.08 6.05
CA THR A 209 11.99 13.35 7.27
C THR A 209 11.09 13.73 8.45
N GLY A 210 11.23 13.03 9.58
CA GLY A 210 10.45 13.29 10.79
C GLY A 210 9.08 12.59 10.83
N ALA A 211 8.88 11.55 10.03
CA ALA A 211 7.66 10.77 10.01
C ALA A 211 7.34 10.18 11.40
N LYS A 212 6.06 10.22 11.75
CA LYS A 212 5.48 9.59 12.94
C LYS A 212 4.27 8.79 12.49
N SER A 213 3.90 7.76 13.25
CA SER A 213 2.72 6.97 12.93
C SER A 213 1.47 7.86 12.96
N LYS A 214 0.63 7.70 11.94
CA LYS A 214 -0.71 8.29 11.88
C LYS A 214 -1.77 7.40 12.54
N ILE A 215 -1.39 6.23 13.04
CA ILE A 215 -2.27 5.38 13.84
C ILE A 215 -2.49 6.03 15.21
N GLU A 216 -3.75 6.23 15.58
CA GLU A 216 -4.18 6.83 16.84
C GLU A 216 -4.93 5.82 17.70
N GLY A 217 -4.57 5.75 18.99
CA GLY A 217 -5.16 4.82 19.95
C GLY A 217 -4.42 3.48 20.03
N THR A 218 -4.96 2.57 20.85
CA THR A 218 -4.37 1.24 21.07
C THR A 218 -5.01 0.23 20.11
N PRO A 219 -4.23 -0.48 19.28
CA PRO A 219 -4.77 -1.53 18.42
C PRO A 219 -5.47 -2.61 19.24
N VAL A 220 -6.69 -2.94 18.84
CA VAL A 220 -7.44 -4.06 19.41
C VAL A 220 -7.34 -5.29 18.51
N ASN A 221 -7.69 -6.46 19.03
CA ASN A 221 -7.82 -7.66 18.20
C ASN A 221 -8.92 -7.48 17.15
N PHE A 222 -8.69 -7.96 15.92
CA PHE A 222 -9.64 -7.86 14.81
C PHE A 222 -11.06 -8.35 15.13
N TYR A 223 -11.21 -9.48 15.83
CA TYR A 223 -12.55 -10.00 16.15
C TYR A 223 -13.26 -9.14 17.20
N VAL A 224 -12.51 -8.57 18.15
CA VAL A 224 -13.06 -7.60 19.11
C VAL A 224 -13.50 -6.34 18.38
N TRP A 225 -12.68 -5.85 17.44
CA TRP A 225 -13.02 -4.72 16.60
C TRP A 225 -14.33 -4.94 15.83
N LEU A 226 -14.51 -6.10 15.20
CA LEU A 226 -15.75 -6.46 14.50
C LEU A 226 -16.97 -6.40 15.42
N MET A 227 -16.86 -6.96 16.63
CA MET A 227 -17.96 -6.93 17.61
C MET A 227 -18.30 -5.50 18.05
N MET A 228 -17.31 -4.62 18.21
CA MET A 228 -17.55 -3.20 18.49
C MET A 228 -18.31 -2.53 17.34
N GLN A 229 -17.93 -2.80 16.09
CA GLN A 229 -18.62 -2.24 14.92
C GLN A 229 -20.08 -2.71 14.81
N MET A 230 -20.33 -3.99 15.10
CA MET A 230 -21.69 -4.52 15.12
C MET A 230 -22.52 -3.90 16.25
N GLY A 231 -21.94 -3.72 17.44
CA GLY A 231 -22.60 -3.07 18.57
C GLY A 231 -22.97 -1.61 18.28
N ASP A 232 -22.05 -0.85 17.67
CA ASP A 232 -22.27 0.55 17.29
C ASP A 232 -23.34 0.67 16.18
N ALA A 233 -23.41 -0.30 15.28
CA ALA A 233 -24.43 -0.35 14.23
C ALA A 233 -25.83 -0.67 14.76
N LEU A 234 -25.93 -1.44 15.85
CA LEU A 234 -27.22 -1.82 16.47
C LEU A 234 -27.78 -0.75 17.41
N THR A 235 -26.97 0.24 17.80
CA THR A 235 -27.35 1.32 18.72
C THR A 235 -27.67 2.65 18.02
N LYS A 236 -27.47 2.73 16.70
CA LYS A 236 -27.87 3.85 15.83
C LYS A 236 -29.16 3.54 15.09
#